data_AF-A0A1F2WIS2-F1
#
_entry.id   AF-A0A1F2WIS2-F1
#
_cell.length_a   1.000
_cell.length_b   1.000
_cell.length_c   1.000
_cell.angle_alpha   90.00
_cell.angle_beta   90.00
_cell.angle_gamma   90.00
#
_symmetry.space_group_name_H-M   'P 1'
#
loop_
_entity.id
_entity.type
_entity.pdbx_description
1 polymer ?
#
loop_
_entity_poly.entity_id
_entity_poly.type
_entity_poly.pdbx_seq_one_letter_code
_entity_poly.pdbx_strand_id
1 'polypeptide(L)'
;MQVVGDRPREVCSACGTVFYQNPLPAAAALVLDIDRRVLLVKRKYAPNQGMWCLPIGFAEMGETIAEAALRELREETGLTGRVAQLIDADSWKSDFYGDLLVVTFEVEKVSGTETPGDDAEDVGYFAIDRLPALAFPSNEKAIRICGDLHEDEWAIHDSFHRLEEGAGAEMLSDSLVGFVGEHISYVARLWLADVRSSHSTIKYMRLDPELLLAECTTGLRLLGRWLEGEDTEEEMRSFYRKLGARRRCQGIEVHEMLSAVMLLKKHIWTYARSQGVWERPVDTYRVMELQSRFAVYFDKAVYHLTRGHAG
;
A
#
# COMPACT_ATOMS: atom_id res chain seq x y z
N MET A 1 -50.05 -6.34 -23.52
CA MET A 1 -48.95 -5.37 -23.70
C MET A 1 -49.46 -4.15 -24.46
N GLN A 2 -49.04 -2.95 -24.05
CA GLN A 2 -49.24 -1.69 -24.77
C GLN A 2 -47.87 -1.02 -24.98
N VAL A 3 -47.72 -0.23 -26.05
CA VAL A 3 -46.48 0.56 -26.26
C VAL A 3 -46.52 1.77 -25.33
N VAL A 4 -45.57 1.84 -24.41
CA VAL A 4 -45.40 2.99 -23.50
C VAL A 4 -43.98 3.50 -23.66
N GLY A 5 -43.86 4.71 -24.21
CA GLY A 5 -42.59 5.24 -24.73
C GLY A 5 -42.22 4.58 -26.05
N ASP A 6 -41.04 3.97 -26.12
CA ASP A 6 -40.47 3.29 -27.28
C ASP A 6 -40.51 1.75 -27.18
N ARG A 7 -41.06 1.19 -26.09
CA ARG A 7 -41.05 -0.26 -25.81
C ARG A 7 -42.44 -0.83 -25.48
N PRO A 8 -42.71 -2.09 -25.83
CA PRO A 8 -43.91 -2.79 -25.37
C PRO A 8 -43.78 -3.09 -23.87
N ARG A 9 -44.83 -2.78 -23.11
CA ARG A 9 -44.90 -3.00 -21.66
C ARG A 9 -46.21 -3.65 -21.25
N GLU A 10 -46.21 -4.31 -20.10
CA GLU A 10 -47.44 -4.74 -19.46
C GLU A 10 -48.11 -3.54 -18.80
N VAL A 11 -49.39 -3.34 -19.10
CA VAL A 11 -50.17 -2.19 -18.62
C VAL A 11 -51.51 -2.72 -18.15
N CYS A 12 -51.91 -2.33 -16.93
CA CYS A 12 -53.23 -2.66 -16.39
C CYS A 12 -54.32 -1.97 -17.22
N SER A 13 -55.24 -2.75 -17.80
CA SER A 13 -56.32 -2.22 -18.62
C SER A 13 -57.36 -1.41 -17.83
N ALA A 14 -57.42 -1.55 -16.50
CA ALA A 14 -58.41 -0.87 -15.66
C ALA A 14 -57.95 0.50 -15.15
N CYS A 15 -56.68 0.62 -14.74
CA CYS A 15 -56.15 1.86 -14.12
C CYS A 15 -54.95 2.48 -14.85
N GLY A 16 -54.43 1.83 -15.90
CA GLY A 16 -53.30 2.35 -16.69
C GLY A 16 -51.92 2.18 -16.03
N THR A 17 -51.82 1.51 -14.87
CA THR A 17 -50.53 1.24 -14.23
C THR A 17 -49.62 0.41 -15.14
N VAL A 18 -48.39 0.86 -15.32
CA VAL A 18 -47.35 0.18 -16.11
C VAL A 18 -46.54 -0.74 -15.18
N PHE A 19 -46.45 -2.01 -15.53
CA PHE A 19 -45.61 -2.98 -14.85
C PHE A 19 -44.26 -3.07 -15.56
N TYR A 20 -43.22 -2.58 -14.88
CA TYR A 20 -41.86 -2.63 -15.39
C TYR A 20 -41.25 -4.01 -15.14
N GLN A 21 -40.72 -4.61 -16.20
CA GLN A 21 -39.81 -5.76 -16.09
C GLN A 21 -38.39 -5.21 -15.94
N ASN A 22 -37.78 -5.48 -14.79
CA ASN A 22 -36.43 -5.02 -14.46
C ASN A 22 -35.51 -6.23 -14.33
N PRO A 23 -34.20 -6.06 -14.57
CA PRO A 23 -33.22 -7.10 -14.24
C PRO A 23 -33.30 -7.48 -12.76
N LEU A 24 -33.12 -8.77 -12.47
CA LEU A 24 -33.11 -9.24 -11.08
C LEU A 24 -31.77 -8.86 -10.41
N PRO A 25 -31.78 -8.19 -9.25
CA PRO A 25 -30.57 -7.83 -8.54
C PRO A 25 -30.00 -9.04 -7.80
N ALA A 26 -28.72 -9.32 -8.03
CA ALA A 26 -27.93 -10.26 -7.27
C ALA A 26 -26.72 -9.53 -6.64
N ALA A 27 -26.37 -9.92 -5.43
CA ALA A 27 -25.32 -9.31 -4.64
C ALA A 27 -24.25 -10.35 -4.32
N ALA A 28 -22.99 -10.02 -4.60
CA ALA A 28 -21.85 -10.91 -4.37
C ALA A 28 -20.87 -10.31 -3.35
N ALA A 29 -20.30 -11.17 -2.52
CA ALA A 29 -19.23 -10.82 -1.58
C ALA A 29 -17.89 -11.38 -2.07
N LEU A 30 -16.91 -10.50 -2.29
CA LEU A 30 -15.52 -10.86 -2.57
C LEU A 30 -14.72 -10.69 -1.28
N VAL A 31 -14.21 -11.80 -0.75
CA VAL A 31 -13.38 -11.81 0.45
C VAL A 31 -11.98 -12.27 0.06
N LEU A 32 -10.98 -11.48 0.42
CA LEU A 32 -9.57 -11.81 0.33
C LEU A 32 -9.04 -12.18 1.70
N ASP A 33 -8.21 -13.22 1.78
CA ASP A 33 -7.37 -13.44 2.95
C ASP A 33 -6.01 -12.75 2.82
N ILE A 34 -5.21 -12.84 3.89
CA ILE A 34 -3.88 -12.24 3.96
C ILE A 34 -2.91 -12.79 2.89
N ASP A 35 -3.16 -14.00 2.38
CA ASP A 35 -2.36 -14.66 1.36
C ASP A 35 -2.86 -14.37 -0.07
N ARG A 36 -3.76 -13.39 -0.23
CA ARG A 36 -4.38 -13.00 -1.52
C ARG A 36 -5.14 -14.12 -2.20
N ARG A 37 -5.76 -14.96 -1.39
CA ARG A 37 -6.67 -15.98 -1.86
C ARG A 37 -8.09 -15.47 -1.75
N VAL A 38 -8.87 -15.73 -2.78
CA VAL A 38 -10.29 -15.39 -2.86
C VAL A 38 -11.11 -16.52 -2.25
N LEU A 39 -12.04 -16.18 -1.36
CA LEU A 39 -13.03 -17.11 -0.84
C LEU A 39 -14.05 -17.44 -1.94
N LEU A 40 -14.21 -18.73 -2.22
CA LEU A 40 -15.22 -19.23 -3.16
C LEU A 40 -16.10 -20.28 -2.49
N VAL A 41 -17.31 -20.41 -3.00
CA VAL A 41 -18.27 -21.48 -2.67
C VAL A 41 -18.53 -22.34 -3.89
N LYS A 42 -18.71 -23.64 -3.67
CA LYS A 42 -19.04 -24.60 -4.73
C LYS A 42 -20.54 -24.81 -4.75
N ARG A 43 -21.18 -24.54 -5.89
CA ARG A 43 -22.64 -24.57 -6.00
C ARG A 43 -23.20 -25.99 -5.89
N LYS A 44 -24.15 -26.22 -4.99
CA LYS A 44 -24.81 -27.52 -4.79
C LYS A 44 -25.92 -27.82 -5.81
N TYR A 45 -26.54 -26.78 -6.38
CA TYR A 45 -27.70 -26.90 -7.26
C TYR A 45 -27.49 -26.22 -8.62
N ALA A 46 -28.29 -26.64 -9.60
CA ALA A 46 -28.34 -25.99 -10.92
C ALA A 46 -28.91 -24.56 -10.82
N PRO A 47 -28.52 -23.64 -11.74
CA PRO A 47 -27.55 -23.81 -12.81
C PRO A 47 -26.10 -23.88 -12.30
N ASN A 48 -25.19 -24.41 -13.13
CA ASN A 48 -23.75 -24.52 -12.83
C ASN A 48 -23.43 -25.32 -11.56
N GLN A 49 -24.18 -26.39 -11.31
CA GLN A 49 -23.92 -27.30 -10.20
C GLN A 49 -22.48 -27.83 -10.26
N GLY A 50 -21.80 -27.83 -9.11
CA GLY A 50 -20.41 -28.27 -8.95
C GLY A 50 -19.35 -27.25 -9.36
N MET A 51 -19.75 -26.09 -9.92
CA MET A 51 -18.84 -24.99 -10.26
C MET A 51 -18.62 -24.07 -9.05
N TRP A 52 -17.50 -23.36 -9.04
CA TRP A 52 -17.16 -22.39 -7.99
C TRP A 52 -17.66 -20.98 -8.33
N CYS A 53 -18.05 -20.21 -7.33
CA CYS A 53 -18.39 -18.79 -7.47
C CYS A 53 -18.03 -18.01 -6.20
N LEU A 54 -18.03 -16.68 -6.30
CA LEU A 54 -18.10 -15.83 -5.11
C LEU A 54 -19.40 -16.15 -4.36
N PRO A 55 -19.44 -16.00 -3.02
CA PRO A 55 -20.70 -16.00 -2.30
C PRO A 55 -21.68 -15.00 -2.91
N ILE A 56 -22.83 -15.46 -3.37
CA ILE A 56 -23.74 -14.68 -4.23
C ILE A 56 -25.18 -15.19 -4.19
N GLY A 57 -26.12 -14.26 -4.03
CA GLY A 57 -27.54 -14.57 -4.16
C GLY A 57 -28.39 -13.34 -4.50
N PHE A 58 -29.69 -13.55 -4.59
CA PHE A 58 -30.63 -12.49 -4.95
C PHE A 58 -30.86 -11.54 -3.78
N ALA A 59 -30.98 -10.25 -4.08
CA ALA A 59 -31.41 -9.31 -3.06
C ALA A 59 -32.89 -9.52 -2.73
N GLU A 60 -33.22 -9.53 -1.44
CA GLU A 60 -34.57 -9.65 -0.93
C GLU A 60 -35.22 -8.28 -0.70
N MET A 61 -36.53 -8.30 -0.48
CA MET A 61 -37.28 -7.07 -0.18
C MET A 61 -36.97 -6.57 1.23
N GLY A 62 -36.61 -5.30 1.35
CA GLY A 62 -36.39 -4.64 2.64
C GLY A 62 -34.94 -4.62 3.10
N GLU A 63 -34.02 -5.20 2.33
CA GLU A 63 -32.57 -5.05 2.52
C GLU A 63 -31.94 -4.17 1.43
N THR A 64 -30.77 -3.61 1.74
CA THR A 64 -29.88 -2.98 0.77
C THR A 64 -29.08 -4.05 0.02
N ILE A 65 -28.56 -3.70 -1.16
CA ILE A 65 -27.73 -4.62 -1.96
C ILE A 65 -26.43 -5.03 -1.21
N ALA A 66 -25.90 -4.16 -0.36
CA ALA A 66 -24.77 -4.48 0.51
C ALA A 66 -25.17 -5.45 1.64
N GLU A 67 -26.34 -5.28 2.25
CA GLU A 67 -26.87 -6.21 3.26
C GLU A 67 -27.12 -7.59 2.66
N ALA A 68 -27.64 -7.66 1.43
CA ALA A 68 -27.79 -8.91 0.69
C ALA A 68 -26.44 -9.64 0.54
N ALA A 69 -25.38 -8.96 0.08
CA ALA A 69 -24.05 -9.58 -0.04
C ALA A 69 -23.51 -10.11 1.30
N LEU A 70 -23.71 -9.37 2.41
CA LEU A 70 -23.29 -9.81 3.74
C LEU A 70 -24.13 -10.97 4.29
N ARG A 71 -25.43 -11.02 3.96
CA ARG A 71 -26.33 -12.13 4.29
C ARG A 71 -25.89 -13.40 3.57
N GLU A 72 -25.69 -13.33 2.26
CA GLU A 72 -25.25 -14.47 1.43
C GLU A 72 -23.89 -15.00 1.88
N LEU A 73 -22.92 -14.11 2.16
CA LEU A 73 -21.63 -14.50 2.75
C LEU A 73 -21.83 -15.32 4.03
N ARG A 74 -22.72 -14.89 4.92
CA ARG A 74 -22.98 -15.60 6.17
C ARG A 74 -23.68 -16.93 5.94
N GLU A 75 -24.65 -16.97 5.04
CA GLU A 75 -25.48 -18.15 4.78
C GLU A 75 -24.70 -19.25 4.08
N GLU A 76 -23.86 -18.90 3.10
CA GLU A 76 -23.12 -19.88 2.30
C GLU A 76 -21.78 -20.29 2.91
N THR A 77 -21.15 -19.43 3.73
CA THR A 77 -19.79 -19.67 4.24
C THR A 77 -19.65 -19.64 5.76
N GLY A 78 -20.69 -19.24 6.49
CA GLY A 78 -20.63 -19.04 7.93
C GLY A 78 -19.76 -17.85 8.37
N LEU A 79 -19.33 -16.99 7.45
CA LEU A 79 -18.49 -15.83 7.75
C LEU A 79 -19.32 -14.57 7.94
N THR A 80 -18.82 -13.66 8.77
CA THR A 80 -19.38 -12.32 8.91
C THR A 80 -18.31 -11.30 8.56
N GLY A 81 -18.74 -10.19 7.97
CA GLY A 81 -17.82 -9.18 7.50
C GLY A 81 -18.43 -7.78 7.46
N ARG A 82 -17.63 -6.84 6.98
CA ARG A 82 -18.02 -5.46 6.74
C ARG A 82 -17.65 -5.11 5.30
N VAL A 83 -18.57 -4.48 4.57
CA VAL A 83 -18.27 -3.96 3.23
C VAL A 83 -17.14 -2.94 3.31
N ALA A 84 -16.09 -3.18 2.54
CA ALA A 84 -14.96 -2.27 2.37
C ALA A 84 -15.25 -1.28 1.24
N GLN A 85 -15.59 -1.79 0.05
CA GLN A 85 -15.87 -0.98 -1.12
C GLN A 85 -16.72 -1.74 -2.15
N LEU A 86 -17.32 -0.98 -3.09
CA LEU A 86 -17.95 -1.52 -4.30
C LEU A 86 -16.85 -1.84 -5.33
N ILE A 87 -16.87 -3.06 -5.87
CA ILE A 87 -15.90 -3.52 -6.88
C ILE A 87 -16.44 -3.38 -8.29
N ASP A 88 -17.64 -3.91 -8.55
CA ASP A 88 -18.24 -3.88 -9.88
C ASP A 88 -19.77 -3.93 -9.82
N ALA A 89 -20.41 -3.40 -10.85
CA ALA A 89 -21.83 -3.54 -11.11
C ALA A 89 -22.00 -3.96 -12.58
N ASP A 90 -22.30 -5.23 -12.81
CA ASP A 90 -22.30 -5.85 -14.13
C ASP A 90 -23.69 -6.32 -14.55
N SER A 91 -23.93 -6.33 -15.85
CA SER A 91 -25.18 -6.85 -16.42
C SER A 91 -24.92 -8.19 -17.08
N TRP A 92 -25.67 -9.21 -16.67
CA TRP A 92 -25.53 -10.56 -17.22
C TRP A 92 -26.87 -11.09 -17.72
N LYS A 93 -26.86 -11.80 -18.85
CA LYS A 93 -28.05 -12.46 -19.36
C LYS A 93 -27.97 -13.96 -19.07
N SER A 94 -28.77 -14.40 -18.11
CA SER A 94 -28.94 -15.80 -17.77
C SER A 94 -30.00 -16.44 -18.65
N ASP A 95 -29.71 -17.63 -19.20
CA ASP A 95 -30.72 -18.44 -19.91
C ASP A 95 -31.85 -18.90 -18.99
N PHE A 96 -31.58 -18.97 -17.67
CA PHE A 96 -32.56 -19.43 -16.67
C PHE A 96 -33.33 -18.28 -16.03
N TYR A 97 -32.63 -17.22 -15.61
CA TYR A 97 -33.22 -16.10 -14.85
C TYR A 97 -33.51 -14.84 -15.70
N GLY A 98 -33.08 -14.80 -16.96
CA GLY A 98 -33.18 -13.62 -17.81
C GLY A 98 -32.11 -12.58 -17.48
N ASP A 99 -32.46 -11.29 -17.57
CA ASP A 99 -31.51 -10.20 -17.31
C ASP A 99 -31.22 -10.07 -15.81
N LEU A 100 -29.95 -10.06 -15.44
CA LEU A 100 -29.44 -9.93 -14.08
C LEU A 100 -28.60 -8.67 -13.93
N LEU A 101 -28.69 -8.02 -12.78
CA LEU A 101 -27.77 -6.99 -12.31
C LEU A 101 -26.95 -7.59 -11.16
N VAL A 102 -25.67 -7.87 -11.39
CA VAL A 102 -24.78 -8.44 -10.39
C VAL A 102 -23.93 -7.32 -9.80
N VAL A 103 -24.07 -7.07 -8.49
CA VAL A 103 -23.30 -6.05 -7.77
C VAL A 103 -22.34 -6.75 -6.83
N THR A 104 -21.04 -6.52 -6.99
CA THR A 104 -20.00 -7.18 -6.20
C THR A 104 -19.35 -6.19 -5.25
N PHE A 105 -19.26 -6.55 -3.98
CA PHE A 105 -18.56 -5.79 -2.95
C PHE A 105 -17.34 -6.55 -2.47
N GLU A 106 -16.28 -5.81 -2.18
CA GLU A 106 -15.21 -6.32 -1.33
C GLU A 106 -15.66 -6.28 0.13
N VAL A 107 -15.44 -7.37 0.84
CA VAL A 107 -15.84 -7.54 2.23
C VAL A 107 -14.63 -7.93 3.07
N GLU A 108 -14.35 -7.12 4.09
CA GLU A 108 -13.39 -7.47 5.14
C GLU A 108 -14.02 -8.49 6.09
N LYS A 109 -13.36 -9.65 6.26
CA LYS A 109 -13.76 -10.67 7.24
C LYS A 109 -13.62 -10.11 8.66
N VAL A 110 -14.70 -10.20 9.44
CA VAL A 110 -14.73 -9.79 10.86
C VAL A 110 -14.67 -11.00 11.79
N SER A 111 -15.46 -12.05 11.52
CA SER A 111 -15.45 -13.28 12.33
C SER A 111 -16.06 -14.48 11.58
N GLY A 112 -15.92 -15.67 12.15
CA GLY A 112 -16.47 -16.92 11.60
C GLY A 112 -15.38 -17.88 11.14
N THR A 113 -15.80 -19.12 10.90
CA THR A 113 -14.97 -20.20 10.34
C THR A 113 -15.64 -20.69 9.07
N GLU A 114 -14.86 -20.86 8.01
CA GLU A 114 -15.30 -21.27 6.69
C GLU A 114 -15.96 -22.65 6.78
N THR A 115 -17.28 -22.66 6.69
CA THR A 115 -18.09 -23.88 6.72
C THR A 115 -19.14 -23.77 5.62
N PRO A 116 -19.28 -24.76 4.73
CA PRO A 116 -20.29 -24.68 3.68
C PRO A 116 -21.69 -24.69 4.31
N GLY A 117 -22.51 -23.72 3.90
CA GLY A 117 -23.89 -23.57 4.33
C GLY A 117 -24.91 -23.80 3.20
N ASP A 118 -26.17 -23.44 3.47
CA ASP A 118 -27.39 -23.63 2.66
C ASP A 118 -27.22 -24.41 1.32
N ASP A 119 -26.86 -23.70 0.26
CA ASP A 119 -26.70 -24.17 -1.11
C ASP A 119 -25.23 -24.24 -1.59
N ALA A 120 -24.28 -24.12 -0.68
CA ALA A 120 -22.87 -24.44 -0.89
C ALA A 120 -22.59 -25.92 -0.58
N GLU A 121 -22.02 -26.63 -1.55
CA GLU A 121 -21.48 -27.99 -1.38
C GLU A 121 -20.14 -27.96 -0.63
N ASP A 122 -19.33 -26.92 -0.88
CA ASP A 122 -17.98 -26.77 -0.36
C ASP A 122 -17.60 -25.28 -0.31
N VAL A 123 -16.60 -24.93 0.49
CA VAL A 123 -16.05 -23.57 0.64
C VAL A 123 -14.54 -23.61 0.72
N GLY A 124 -13.85 -22.71 0.02
CA GLY A 124 -12.39 -22.73 0.01
C GLY A 124 -11.76 -21.42 -0.49
N TYR A 125 -10.51 -21.23 -0.09
CA TYR A 125 -9.67 -20.13 -0.56
C TYR A 125 -8.80 -20.56 -1.73
N PHE A 126 -8.82 -19.77 -2.80
CA PHE A 126 -8.05 -20.03 -4.02
C PHE A 126 -7.19 -18.82 -4.35
N ALA A 127 -5.91 -19.03 -4.68
CA ALA A 127 -5.02 -17.94 -5.06
C ALA A 127 -5.62 -17.15 -6.23
N ILE A 128 -5.60 -15.82 -6.13
CA ILE A 128 -6.25 -14.94 -7.11
C ILE A 128 -5.67 -15.10 -8.53
N ASP A 129 -4.41 -15.52 -8.64
CA ASP A 129 -3.70 -15.82 -9.89
C ASP A 129 -3.92 -17.27 -10.40
N ARG A 130 -4.61 -18.11 -9.62
CA ARG A 130 -4.83 -19.53 -9.90
C ARG A 130 -6.23 -19.98 -9.47
N LEU A 131 -7.24 -19.33 -10.04
CA LEU A 131 -8.63 -19.65 -9.78
C LEU A 131 -9.08 -20.93 -10.50
N PRO A 132 -10.03 -21.70 -9.93
CA PRO A 132 -10.77 -22.71 -10.68
C PRO A 132 -11.68 -22.03 -11.72
N ALA A 133 -12.23 -22.80 -12.65
CA ALA A 133 -13.26 -22.30 -13.55
C ALA A 133 -14.48 -21.81 -12.75
N LEU A 134 -14.92 -20.57 -13.00
CA LEU A 134 -16.02 -19.97 -12.25
C LEU A 134 -17.36 -20.15 -12.96
N ALA A 135 -18.43 -20.21 -12.18
CA ALA A 135 -19.80 -20.37 -12.67
C ALA A 135 -20.28 -19.14 -13.46
N PHE A 136 -19.76 -17.94 -13.16
CA PHE A 136 -20.27 -16.67 -13.67
C PHE A 136 -19.12 -15.77 -14.16
N PRO A 137 -19.16 -15.29 -15.42
CA PRO A 137 -18.16 -14.37 -15.95
C PRO A 137 -18.07 -13.04 -15.20
N SER A 138 -19.18 -12.58 -14.60
CA SER A 138 -19.20 -11.38 -13.74
C SER A 138 -18.24 -11.52 -12.55
N ASN A 139 -18.10 -12.73 -12.00
CA ASN A 139 -17.21 -12.99 -10.87
C ASN A 139 -15.75 -12.93 -11.30
N GLU A 140 -15.41 -13.49 -12.48
CA GLU A 140 -14.04 -13.39 -13.03
C GLU A 140 -13.65 -11.94 -13.27
N LYS A 141 -14.57 -11.13 -13.82
CA LYS A 141 -14.37 -9.70 -14.03
C LYS A 141 -14.17 -8.95 -12.71
N ALA A 142 -15.03 -9.18 -11.72
CA ALA A 142 -14.94 -8.54 -10.41
C ALA A 142 -13.64 -8.91 -9.68
N ILE A 143 -13.23 -10.19 -9.72
CA ILE A 143 -11.97 -10.64 -9.11
C ILE A 143 -10.77 -9.99 -9.79
N ARG A 144 -10.78 -9.86 -11.12
CA ARG A 144 -9.71 -9.13 -11.84
C ARG A 144 -9.66 -7.67 -11.42
N ILE A 145 -10.81 -6.97 -11.38
CA ILE A 145 -10.87 -5.56 -10.95
C ILE A 145 -10.33 -5.41 -9.53
N CYS A 146 -10.71 -6.32 -8.62
CA CYS A 146 -10.20 -6.33 -7.26
C CYS A 146 -8.67 -6.53 -7.25
N GLY A 147 -8.15 -7.48 -8.03
CA GLY A 147 -6.71 -7.66 -8.20
C GLY A 147 -5.99 -6.41 -8.70
N ASP A 148 -6.55 -5.73 -9.71
CA ASP A 148 -6.00 -4.48 -10.26
C ASP A 148 -6.03 -3.34 -9.21
N LEU A 149 -7.07 -3.28 -8.38
CA LEU A 149 -7.20 -2.27 -7.31
C LEU A 149 -6.17 -2.45 -6.19
N HIS A 150 -5.82 -3.70 -5.86
CA HIS A 150 -4.82 -4.02 -4.84
C HIS A 150 -3.42 -4.24 -5.40
N GLU A 151 -3.21 -4.20 -6.72
CA GLU A 151 -1.92 -4.51 -7.37
C GLU A 151 -0.77 -3.70 -6.75
N ASP A 152 -0.97 -2.39 -6.58
CA ASP A 152 0.03 -1.49 -5.98
C ASP A 152 0.31 -1.84 -4.51
N GLU A 153 -0.74 -2.08 -3.72
CA GLU A 153 -0.63 -2.43 -2.29
C GLU A 153 0.09 -3.77 -2.10
N TRP A 154 -0.25 -4.75 -2.92
CA TRP A 154 0.33 -6.08 -2.92
C TRP A 154 1.76 -6.07 -3.43
N ALA A 155 2.08 -5.29 -4.47
CA ALA A 155 3.45 -5.12 -4.92
C ALA A 155 4.33 -4.52 -3.81
N ILE A 156 3.79 -3.58 -3.03
CA ILE A 156 4.44 -3.04 -1.83
C ILE A 156 4.60 -4.12 -0.75
N HIS A 157 3.56 -4.86 -0.40
CA HIS A 157 3.61 -5.91 0.62
C HIS A 157 4.54 -7.08 0.24
N ASP A 158 4.54 -7.50 -1.03
CA ASP A 158 5.47 -8.49 -1.57
C ASP A 158 6.91 -8.01 -1.56
N SER A 159 7.12 -6.70 -1.73
CA SER A 159 8.46 -6.16 -1.59
C SER A 159 8.94 -6.31 -0.15
N PHE A 160 8.08 -6.12 0.85
CA PHE A 160 8.39 -6.38 2.27
C PHE A 160 8.60 -7.87 2.59
N HIS A 161 7.74 -8.78 2.12
CA HIS A 161 7.94 -10.22 2.36
C HIS A 161 9.19 -10.77 1.67
N ARG A 162 9.51 -10.29 0.46
CA ARG A 162 10.78 -10.62 -0.21
C ARG A 162 12.00 -10.04 0.53
N LEU A 163 11.83 -8.98 1.31
CA LEU A 163 12.86 -8.44 2.20
C LEU A 163 13.03 -9.28 3.50
N GLU A 164 11.97 -9.96 3.97
CA GLU A 164 12.00 -10.81 5.17
C GLU A 164 12.44 -12.26 4.89
N GLU A 165 11.97 -12.88 3.80
CA GLU A 165 12.36 -14.24 3.40
C GLU A 165 13.72 -14.26 2.67
N GLY A 166 14.09 -13.14 2.05
CA GLY A 166 15.36 -12.91 1.37
C GLY A 166 16.45 -12.37 2.30
N ALA A 167 16.76 -13.08 3.38
CA ALA A 167 18.06 -12.89 4.05
C ALA A 167 19.18 -13.41 3.12
N GLY A 168 19.57 -12.57 2.14
CA GLY A 168 20.76 -12.76 1.31
C GLY A 168 20.52 -12.65 -0.19
N ALA A 169 20.65 -11.42 -0.73
CA ALA A 169 21.26 -11.07 -2.03
C ALA A 169 20.62 -9.79 -2.59
N GLU A 170 21.41 -8.70 -2.57
CA GLU A 170 21.20 -7.38 -3.23
C GLU A 170 20.04 -6.54 -2.68
N MET A 171 20.35 -5.62 -1.77
CA MET A 171 19.42 -4.63 -1.26
C MET A 171 19.11 -3.57 -2.34
N LEU A 172 17.86 -3.16 -2.44
CA LEU A 172 17.40 -2.02 -3.25
C LEU A 172 17.99 -0.66 -2.81
N SER A 173 18.90 -0.64 -1.82
CA SER A 173 19.71 0.51 -1.41
C SER A 173 21.02 0.66 -2.19
N ASP A 174 21.42 -0.31 -3.03
CA ASP A 174 22.74 -0.35 -3.67
C ASP A 174 23.12 0.92 -4.44
N SER A 175 22.16 1.60 -5.07
CA SER A 175 22.46 2.84 -5.81
C SER A 175 22.75 4.03 -4.89
N LEU A 176 22.08 4.18 -3.75
CA LEU A 176 22.40 5.25 -2.78
C LEU A 176 23.53 4.83 -1.85
N VAL A 177 23.64 3.54 -1.51
CA VAL A 177 24.77 2.97 -0.75
C VAL A 177 26.06 3.15 -1.54
N GLY A 178 26.08 2.71 -2.81
CA GLY A 178 27.18 2.95 -3.74
C GLY A 178 27.46 4.45 -3.91
N PHE A 179 26.42 5.26 -4.12
CA PHE A 179 26.59 6.71 -4.27
C PHE A 179 27.12 7.41 -3.00
N VAL A 180 26.62 7.08 -1.81
CA VAL A 180 27.12 7.63 -0.55
C VAL A 180 28.56 7.15 -0.36
N GLY A 181 28.83 5.86 -0.53
CA GLY A 181 30.17 5.27 -0.46
C GLY A 181 31.19 5.96 -1.37
N GLU A 182 30.86 6.09 -2.66
CA GLU A 182 31.74 6.66 -3.70
C GLU A 182 31.88 8.19 -3.61
N HIS A 183 30.85 8.89 -3.09
CA HIS A 183 30.80 10.34 -3.16
C HIS A 183 30.74 11.07 -1.81
N ILE A 184 30.94 10.39 -0.67
CA ILE A 184 31.05 10.98 0.68
C ILE A 184 31.90 12.26 0.65
N SER A 185 33.09 12.20 0.05
CA SER A 185 34.05 13.32 0.06
C SER A 185 33.54 14.53 -0.73
N TYR A 186 32.78 14.30 -1.80
CA TYR A 186 32.22 15.36 -2.61
C TYR A 186 31.04 16.03 -1.90
N VAL A 187 30.10 15.22 -1.39
CA VAL A 187 28.94 15.70 -0.63
C VAL A 187 29.38 16.49 0.62
N ALA A 188 30.38 15.99 1.36
CA ALA A 188 30.90 16.67 2.53
C ALA A 188 31.52 18.05 2.21
N ARG A 189 32.18 18.19 1.04
CA ARG A 189 32.72 19.47 0.58
C ARG A 189 31.63 20.46 0.16
N LEU A 190 30.59 19.99 -0.55
CA LEU A 190 29.43 20.82 -0.87
C LEU A 190 28.73 21.33 0.38
N TRP A 191 28.53 20.43 1.35
CA TRP A 191 27.96 20.78 2.65
C TRP A 191 28.83 21.78 3.42
N LEU A 192 30.15 21.58 3.45
CA LEU A 192 31.08 22.48 4.14
C LEU A 192 31.05 23.89 3.54
N ALA A 193 31.00 23.99 2.21
CA ALA A 193 30.87 25.28 1.55
C ALA A 193 29.58 26.00 1.98
N ASP A 194 28.45 25.29 1.93
CA ASP A 194 27.12 25.86 2.21
C ASP A 194 26.92 26.22 3.69
N VAL A 195 27.37 25.36 4.62
CA VAL A 195 27.24 25.61 6.07
C VAL A 195 28.08 26.81 6.52
N ARG A 196 29.12 27.17 5.76
CA ARG A 196 29.97 28.34 6.03
C ARG A 196 29.54 29.60 5.25
N SER A 197 28.54 29.51 4.39
CA SER A 197 27.98 30.67 3.68
C SER A 197 26.51 30.94 3.99
N SER A 198 25.82 30.01 4.64
CA SER A 198 24.39 30.15 4.93
C SER A 198 24.11 31.06 6.13
N HIS A 199 23.09 31.91 5.97
CA HIS A 199 22.57 32.78 7.03
C HIS A 199 21.95 32.00 8.20
N SER A 200 21.61 30.73 7.99
CA SER A 200 21.04 29.85 9.03
C SER A 200 22.11 29.14 9.88
N THR A 201 23.40 29.33 9.58
CA THR A 201 24.53 28.64 10.23
C THR A 201 25.74 29.57 10.43
N ILE A 202 25.48 30.82 10.81
CA ILE A 202 26.49 31.90 10.92
C ILE A 202 27.70 31.50 11.78
N LYS A 203 27.50 30.81 12.91
CA LYS A 203 28.59 30.45 13.81
C LYS A 203 29.47 29.31 13.26
N TYR A 204 28.97 28.51 12.30
CA TYR A 204 29.78 27.48 11.64
C TYR A 204 30.93 28.09 10.81
N MET A 205 30.84 29.35 10.40
CA MET A 205 31.93 30.06 9.71
C MET A 205 33.23 30.08 10.51
N ARG A 206 33.11 30.11 11.84
CA ARG A 206 34.21 30.26 12.81
C ARG A 206 34.79 28.93 13.28
N LEU A 207 34.18 27.81 12.91
CA LEU A 207 34.65 26.49 13.26
C LEU A 207 35.75 26.03 12.31
N ASP A 208 36.62 25.16 12.81
CA ASP A 208 37.69 24.56 12.03
C ASP A 208 37.10 23.74 10.85
N PRO A 209 37.41 24.12 9.60
CA PRO A 209 36.87 23.44 8.42
C PRO A 209 37.29 21.97 8.32
N GLU A 210 38.49 21.62 8.79
CA GLU A 210 38.98 20.23 8.75
C GLU A 210 38.19 19.37 9.73
N LEU A 211 37.94 19.89 10.93
CA LEU A 211 37.09 19.24 11.92
C LEU A 211 35.66 19.06 11.40
N LEU A 212 35.06 20.10 10.81
CA LEU A 212 33.71 20.03 10.23
C LEU A 212 33.62 18.97 9.13
N LEU A 213 34.61 18.93 8.24
CA LEU A 213 34.67 17.95 7.16
C LEU A 213 34.79 16.52 7.70
N ALA A 214 35.63 16.30 8.71
CA ALA A 214 35.82 14.99 9.35
C ALA A 214 34.54 14.51 10.05
N GLU A 215 33.84 15.41 10.76
CA GLU A 215 32.56 15.10 11.41
C GLU A 215 31.48 14.78 10.38
N CYS A 216 31.36 15.57 9.31
CA CYS A 216 30.41 15.31 8.22
C CYS A 216 30.69 13.98 7.53
N THR A 217 31.95 13.71 7.21
CA THR A 217 32.39 12.44 6.61
C THR A 217 32.05 11.25 7.50
N THR A 218 32.25 11.38 8.81
CA THR A 218 31.89 10.33 9.79
C THR A 218 30.38 10.08 9.80
N GLY A 219 29.58 11.14 9.82
CA GLY A 219 28.12 11.04 9.74
C GLY A 219 27.64 10.38 8.44
N LEU A 220 28.24 10.74 7.30
CA LEU A 220 27.90 10.14 6.01
C LEU A 220 28.30 8.65 5.93
N ARG A 221 29.41 8.23 6.54
CA ARG A 221 29.78 6.81 6.64
C ARG A 221 28.80 6.03 7.50
N LEU A 222 28.39 6.59 8.64
CA LEU A 222 27.36 5.99 9.49
C LEU A 222 26.03 5.87 8.73
N LEU A 223 25.65 6.87 7.94
CA LEU A 223 24.50 6.80 7.06
C LEU A 223 24.65 5.67 6.02
N GLY A 224 25.81 5.55 5.37
CA GLY A 224 26.08 4.48 4.40
C GLY A 224 25.89 3.09 5.00
N ARG A 225 26.56 2.80 6.12
CA ARG A 225 26.42 1.53 6.86
C ARG A 225 24.99 1.26 7.32
N TRP A 226 24.30 2.30 7.79
CA TRP A 226 22.89 2.18 8.18
C TRP A 226 21.98 1.85 6.97
N LEU A 227 22.26 2.42 5.80
CA LEU A 227 21.54 2.11 4.55
C LEU A 227 21.87 0.71 4.00
N GLU A 228 23.05 0.17 4.34
CA GLU A 228 23.47 -1.23 4.10
C GLU A 228 22.80 -2.22 5.08
N GLY A 229 21.99 -1.74 6.02
CA GLY A 229 21.28 -2.57 6.99
C GLY A 229 22.11 -3.01 8.19
N GLU A 230 23.31 -2.43 8.39
CA GLU A 230 24.08 -2.68 9.60
C GLU A 230 23.36 -2.13 10.84
N ASP A 231 23.42 -2.86 11.96
CA ASP A 231 22.96 -2.35 13.25
C ASP A 231 23.93 -1.29 13.81
N THR A 232 23.71 -0.04 13.41
CA THR A 232 24.51 1.11 13.84
C THR A 232 23.83 1.96 14.91
N GLU A 233 22.80 1.46 15.60
CA GLU A 233 21.94 2.32 16.44
C GLU A 233 22.70 2.96 17.61
N GLU A 234 23.51 2.18 18.33
CA GLU A 234 24.30 2.71 19.46
C GLU A 234 25.44 3.62 18.99
N GLU A 235 26.08 3.30 17.86
CA GLU A 235 27.11 4.15 17.25
C GLU A 235 26.55 5.51 16.84
N MET A 236 25.40 5.51 16.16
CA MET A 236 24.69 6.71 15.74
C MET A 236 24.31 7.58 16.94
N ARG A 237 23.73 6.96 17.97
CA ARG A 237 23.37 7.62 19.24
C ARG A 237 24.59 8.27 19.88
N SER A 238 25.69 7.53 20.02
CA SER A 238 26.94 7.98 20.62
C SER A 238 27.56 9.14 19.83
N PHE A 239 27.63 9.01 18.50
CA PHE A 239 28.18 10.02 17.60
C PHE A 239 27.39 11.33 17.68
N TYR A 240 26.07 11.30 17.45
CA TYR A 240 25.27 12.52 17.41
C TYR A 240 25.14 13.18 18.79
N ARG A 241 25.10 12.42 19.90
CA ARG A 241 25.16 13.01 21.24
C ARG A 241 26.48 13.73 21.51
N LYS A 242 27.61 13.10 21.17
CA LYS A 242 28.94 13.74 21.31
C LYS A 242 29.07 14.98 20.43
N LEU A 243 28.56 14.91 19.21
CA LEU A 243 28.52 16.06 18.29
C LEU A 243 27.69 17.21 18.87
N GLY A 244 26.51 16.91 19.44
CA GLY A 244 25.65 17.90 20.07
C GLY A 244 26.31 18.58 21.28
N ALA A 245 26.93 17.78 22.15
CA ALA A 245 27.66 18.30 23.32
C ALA A 245 28.83 19.21 22.88
N ARG A 246 29.57 18.81 21.84
CA ARG A 246 30.66 19.60 21.27
C ARG A 246 30.17 20.92 20.69
N ARG A 247 29.07 20.90 19.94
CA ARG A 247 28.47 22.11 19.35
C ARG A 247 28.00 23.09 20.41
N ARG A 248 27.45 22.60 21.53
CA ARG A 248 27.17 23.43 22.70
C ARG A 248 28.44 24.06 23.26
N CYS A 249 29.52 23.29 23.48
CA CYS A 249 30.79 23.84 23.97
C CYS A 249 31.39 24.87 23.02
N GLN A 250 31.11 24.76 21.73
CA GLN A 250 31.48 25.73 20.69
C GLN A 250 30.52 26.93 20.60
N GLY A 251 29.50 26.99 21.46
CA GLY A 251 28.52 28.08 21.49
C GLY A 251 27.56 28.11 20.31
N ILE A 252 27.36 26.98 19.62
CA ILE A 252 26.45 26.85 18.48
C ILE A 252 25.01 26.66 19.00
N GLU A 253 24.08 27.42 18.44
CA GLU A 253 22.66 27.29 18.80
C GLU A 253 22.02 26.05 18.17
N VAL A 254 20.98 25.53 18.82
CA VAL A 254 20.23 24.36 18.32
C VAL A 254 19.72 24.59 16.89
N HIS A 255 19.18 25.78 16.59
CA HIS A 255 18.64 26.06 15.26
C HIS A 255 19.73 26.05 14.17
N GLU A 256 20.95 26.46 14.47
CA GLU A 256 22.08 26.39 13.53
C GLU A 256 22.51 24.94 13.32
N MET A 257 22.50 24.11 14.37
CA MET A 257 22.78 22.69 14.25
C MET A 257 21.76 21.96 13.39
N LEU A 258 20.47 22.22 13.61
CA LEU A 258 19.38 21.65 12.82
C LEU A 258 19.51 22.08 11.36
N SER A 259 19.79 23.36 11.13
CA SER A 259 20.02 23.90 9.78
C SER A 259 21.20 23.21 9.09
N ALA A 260 22.31 23.00 9.79
CA ALA A 260 23.46 22.28 9.26
C ALA A 260 23.12 20.85 8.85
N VAL A 261 22.31 20.14 9.65
CA VAL A 261 21.84 18.79 9.32
C VAL A 261 20.88 18.79 8.13
N MET A 262 19.98 19.77 8.02
CA MET A 262 19.07 19.91 6.87
C MET A 262 19.81 20.25 5.57
N LEU A 263 20.86 21.08 5.63
CA LEU A 263 21.73 21.33 4.48
C LEU A 263 22.42 20.05 4.01
N LEU A 264 22.86 19.19 4.94
CA LEU A 264 23.46 17.90 4.57
C LEU A 264 22.45 17.01 3.83
N LYS A 265 21.23 16.89 4.37
CA LYS A 265 20.10 16.18 3.72
C LYS A 265 19.84 16.72 2.31
N LYS A 266 19.79 18.04 2.14
CA LYS A 266 19.63 18.69 0.84
C LYS A 266 20.75 18.32 -0.14
N HIS A 267 22.01 18.36 0.28
CA HIS A 267 23.15 18.07 -0.61
C HIS A 267 23.18 16.61 -1.07
N ILE A 268 22.89 15.66 -0.17
CA ILE A 268 22.77 14.25 -0.54
C ILE A 268 21.67 14.06 -1.60
N TRP A 269 20.49 14.65 -1.36
CA TRP A 269 19.35 14.54 -2.27
C TRP A 269 19.61 15.19 -3.64
N THR A 270 20.11 16.42 -3.64
CA THR A 270 20.35 17.19 -4.86
C THR A 270 21.42 16.54 -5.72
N TYR A 271 22.47 16.00 -5.09
CA TYR A 271 23.55 15.33 -5.80
C TYR A 271 23.12 13.95 -6.31
N ALA A 272 22.32 13.18 -5.55
CA ALA A 272 21.80 11.91 -6.03
C ALA A 272 20.93 12.11 -7.28
N ARG A 273 20.11 13.17 -7.27
CA ARG A 273 19.31 13.55 -8.44
C ARG A 273 20.13 13.97 -9.65
N SER A 274 21.27 14.63 -9.47
CA SER A 274 22.10 15.06 -10.60
C SER A 274 22.89 13.93 -11.26
N GLN A 275 23.05 12.78 -10.61
CA GLN A 275 23.71 11.60 -11.16
C GLN A 275 22.76 10.66 -11.93
N GLY A 276 21.52 11.07 -12.19
CA GLY A 276 20.57 10.25 -12.95
C GLY A 276 20.08 9.00 -12.20
N VAL A 277 20.23 8.96 -10.88
CA VAL A 277 19.81 7.83 -10.01
C VAL A 277 18.28 7.56 -10.10
N TRP A 278 17.50 8.47 -10.69
CA TRP A 278 16.03 8.51 -10.62
C TRP A 278 15.32 8.61 -11.99
N GLU A 279 15.96 8.20 -13.09
CA GLU A 279 15.43 8.44 -14.45
C GLU A 279 14.42 7.38 -14.93
N ARG A 280 14.28 6.22 -14.27
CA ARG A 280 13.40 5.13 -14.70
C ARG A 280 12.17 4.97 -13.79
N PRO A 281 11.03 4.48 -14.29
CA PRO A 281 9.82 4.23 -13.47
C PRO A 281 10.04 3.32 -12.26
N VAL A 282 10.90 2.28 -12.40
CA VAL A 282 11.32 1.39 -11.29
C VAL A 282 12.05 2.16 -10.19
N ASP A 283 12.62 3.32 -10.49
CA ASP A 283 13.31 4.15 -9.52
C ASP A 283 12.34 4.88 -8.59
N THR A 284 11.07 5.09 -8.96
CA THR A 284 10.13 5.85 -8.10
C THR A 284 9.86 5.15 -6.76
N TYR A 285 9.66 3.83 -6.77
CA TYR A 285 9.49 3.08 -5.51
C TYR A 285 10.79 3.02 -4.69
N ARG A 286 11.95 2.86 -5.36
CA ARG A 286 13.26 2.94 -4.72
C ARG A 286 13.51 4.31 -4.07
N VAL A 287 13.07 5.39 -4.75
CA VAL A 287 13.11 6.77 -4.23
C VAL A 287 12.26 6.87 -2.97
N MET A 288 11.04 6.33 -2.97
CA MET A 288 10.11 6.43 -1.84
C MET A 288 10.58 5.62 -0.63
N GLU A 289 11.01 4.37 -0.82
CA GLU A 289 11.58 3.55 0.24
C GLU A 289 12.82 4.22 0.85
N LEU A 290 13.72 4.69 -0.02
CA LEU A 290 14.90 5.41 0.41
C LEU A 290 14.54 6.70 1.13
N GLN A 291 13.58 7.49 0.64
CA GLN A 291 13.10 8.70 1.33
C GLN A 291 12.60 8.39 2.73
N SER A 292 11.87 7.28 2.90
CA SER A 292 11.39 6.82 4.20
C SER A 292 12.56 6.50 5.14
N ARG A 293 13.51 5.67 4.68
CA ARG A 293 14.73 5.33 5.44
C ARG A 293 15.55 6.57 5.80
N PHE A 294 15.72 7.46 4.84
CA PHE A 294 16.44 8.72 5.01
C PHE A 294 15.73 9.65 6.00
N ALA A 295 14.40 9.71 6.00
CA ALA A 295 13.64 10.46 6.98
C ALA A 295 13.89 9.91 8.39
N VAL A 296 13.75 8.60 8.59
CA VAL A 296 14.00 7.93 9.88
C VAL A 296 15.41 8.20 10.40
N TYR A 297 16.43 8.07 9.55
CA TYR A 297 17.81 8.36 9.93
C TYR A 297 17.98 9.81 10.39
N PHE A 298 17.51 10.78 9.60
CA PHE A 298 17.70 12.19 9.94
C PHE A 298 16.89 12.60 11.18
N ASP A 299 15.72 12.00 11.42
CA ASP A 299 14.94 12.23 12.63
C ASP A 299 15.66 11.71 13.87
N LYS A 300 16.19 10.48 13.82
CA LYS A 300 17.04 9.92 14.89
C LYS A 300 18.30 10.78 15.12
N ALA A 301 18.94 11.24 14.04
CA ALA A 301 20.14 12.07 14.11
C ALA A 301 19.84 13.40 14.81
N VAL A 302 18.78 14.09 14.40
CA VAL A 302 18.30 15.34 15.01
C VAL A 302 17.94 15.12 16.48
N TYR A 303 17.22 14.04 16.81
CA TYR A 303 16.85 13.73 18.18
C TYR A 303 18.08 13.53 19.08
N HIS A 304 19.05 12.73 18.66
CA HIS A 304 20.26 12.48 19.45
C HIS A 304 21.18 13.71 19.52
N LEU A 305 21.25 14.48 18.44
CA LEU A 305 22.01 15.71 18.35
C LEU A 305 21.49 16.78 19.32
N THR A 306 20.17 16.98 19.34
CA THR A 306 19.51 17.93 20.27
C THR A 306 19.61 17.45 21.72
N ARG A 307 19.45 16.15 21.98
CA ARG A 307 19.67 15.56 23.32
C ARG A 307 21.09 15.78 23.84
N GLY A 308 22.10 15.61 22.99
CA GLY A 308 23.50 15.86 23.36
C GLY A 308 23.81 17.34 23.58
N HIS A 309 23.10 18.25 22.90
CA HIS A 309 23.22 19.68 23.14
C HIS A 309 22.56 20.10 24.46
N ALA A 310 21.42 19.50 24.80
CA ALA A 310 20.68 19.85 26.01
C ALA A 310 21.32 19.34 27.31
N GLY A 311 21.93 18.15 27.30
CA GLY A 311 22.47 17.47 28.49
C GLY A 311 23.94 17.74 28.69
#